data_AF-A0A5P9H4Z4-F1
#
_entry.id   AF-A0A5P9H4Z4-F1
#
_cell.length_a   1.000
_cell.length_b   1.000
_cell.length_c   1.000
_cell.angle_alpha   90.00
_cell.angle_beta   90.00
_cell.angle_gamma   90.00
#
_symmetry.space_group_name_H-M   'P 1'
#
loop_
_entity.id
_entity.type
_entity.pdbx_description
1 polymer ?
#
loop_
_entity_poly.entity_id
_entity_poly.type
_entity_poly.pdbx_seq_one_letter_code
_entity_poly.pdbx_strand_id
1 'polypeptide(L)'
;MLTAALGTTAPVDLGRGLTLTRRRVAGEMRLELGGADRGMIEGLKAMGCFTEIIAFQLRVFLPHGDGVDTVSILTRIVGQLPHAASVAAE
;
A
#
# COMPACT_ATOMS: atom_id res chain seq x y z
N MET A 1 9.48 0.68 14.99
CA MET A 1 8.34 0.30 14.12
C MET A 1 8.76 0.00 12.68
N LEU A 2 9.55 0.85 12.00
CA LEU A 2 10.09 0.54 10.66
C LEU A 2 10.95 -0.74 10.59
N THR A 3 11.71 -1.06 11.64
CA THR A 3 12.56 -2.27 11.71
C THR A 3 11.76 -3.57 11.65
N ALA A 4 10.52 -3.59 12.14
CA ALA A 4 9.68 -4.79 12.11
C ALA A 4 9.14 -5.09 10.71
N ALA A 5 8.85 -4.06 9.91
CA ALA A 5 8.39 -4.21 8.52
C ALA A 5 9.52 -4.59 7.54
N LEU A 6 10.78 -4.30 7.90
CA LEU A 6 11.94 -4.69 7.08
C LEU A 6 12.34 -6.16 7.27
N GLY A 7 11.92 -6.81 8.36
CA GLY A 7 12.21 -8.21 8.69
C GLY A 7 11.03 -9.19 8.58
N THR A 8 9.79 -8.70 8.44
CA THR A 8 8.60 -9.56 8.39
C THR A 8 7.81 -9.33 7.11
N THR A 9 7.31 -10.41 6.50
CA THR A 9 6.35 -10.36 5.38
C THR A 9 4.92 -10.12 5.87
N ALA A 10 4.76 -9.67 7.12
CA ALA A 10 3.45 -9.48 7.72
C ALA A 10 2.74 -8.31 7.02
N PRO A 11 1.46 -8.48 6.63
CA PRO A 11 0.68 -7.39 6.08
C PRO A 11 0.51 -6.29 7.13
N VAL A 12 0.75 -5.05 6.74
CA VAL A 12 0.51 -3.86 7.55
C VAL A 12 -0.84 -3.29 7.15
N ASP A 13 -1.75 -3.15 8.10
CA ASP A 13 -3.05 -2.51 7.86
C ASP A 13 -2.87 -1.00 7.69
N LEU A 14 -3.38 -0.44 6.59
CA LEU A 14 -3.38 1.00 6.30
C LEU A 14 -4.73 1.67 6.62
N GLY A 15 -5.73 0.90 7.06
CA GLY A 15 -7.10 1.32 7.29
C GLY A 15 -8.01 1.17 6.06
N ARG A 16 -9.33 1.28 6.27
CA ARG A 16 -10.38 1.20 5.22
C ARG A 16 -10.34 -0.08 4.37
N GLY A 17 -9.80 -1.17 4.92
CA GLY A 17 -9.66 -2.44 4.22
C GLY A 17 -8.45 -2.51 3.28
N LEU A 18 -7.56 -1.51 3.30
CA LEU A 18 -6.30 -1.54 2.57
C LEU A 18 -5.19 -2.17 3.41
N THR A 19 -4.43 -3.08 2.80
CA THR A 19 -3.28 -3.73 3.45
C THR A 19 -2.02 -3.55 2.62
N LEU A 20 -0.93 -3.15 3.23
CA LEU A 20 0.39 -3.11 2.60
C LEU A 20 1.14 -4.41 2.89
N THR A 21 1.45 -5.18 1.86
CA THR A 21 2.21 -6.43 1.99
C THR A 21 3.50 -6.36 1.20
N ARG A 22 4.61 -6.76 1.82
CA ARG A 22 5.88 -6.89 1.11
C ARG A 22 5.95 -8.26 0.43
N ARG A 23 5.99 -8.30 -0.91
CA ARG A 23 6.02 -9.55 -1.69
C ARG A 23 7.16 -9.54 -2.71
N ARG A 24 7.76 -10.70 -2.99
CA ARG A 24 8.62 -10.87 -4.17
C ARG A 24 7.76 -11.08 -5.42
N VAL A 25 8.03 -10.31 -6.45
CA VAL A 25 7.40 -10.43 -7.78
C VAL A 25 8.52 -10.45 -8.81
N ALA A 26 8.60 -11.52 -9.60
CA ALA A 26 9.65 -11.69 -10.61
C ALA A 26 11.09 -11.53 -10.07
N GLY A 27 11.35 -11.98 -8.84
CA GLY A 27 12.67 -11.88 -8.19
C GLY A 27 12.92 -10.56 -7.44
N GLU A 28 12.13 -9.52 -7.72
CA GLU A 28 12.24 -8.21 -7.09
C GLU A 28 11.32 -8.09 -5.87
N MET A 29 11.79 -7.44 -4.80
CA MET A 29 10.91 -7.06 -3.69
C MET A 29 9.96 -5.98 -4.18
N ARG A 30 8.67 -6.08 -3.84
CA ARG A 30 7.65 -5.06 -4.13
C ARG A 30 6.72 -4.87 -2.93
N LEU A 31 6.22 -3.66 -2.78
CA LEU A 31 5.20 -3.31 -1.81
C LEU A 31 3.84 -3.34 -2.50
N GLU A 32 3.00 -4.30 -2.14
CA GLU A 32 1.68 -4.52 -2.71
C GLU A 32 0.60 -3.91 -1.82
N LEU A 33 -0.34 -3.21 -2.43
CA LEU A 33 -1.57 -2.74 -1.79
C LEU A 33 -2.70 -3.72 -2.10
N GLY A 34 -3.13 -4.46 -1.08
CA GLY A 34 -4.29 -5.34 -1.09
C GLY A 34 -5.57 -4.61 -0.67
N GLY A 35 -6.73 -5.10 -1.12
CA GLY A 35 -8.05 -4.58 -0.74
C GLY A 35 -8.54 -3.36 -1.53
N ALA A 36 -7.78 -2.90 -2.52
CA ALA A 36 -8.19 -1.78 -3.38
C ALA A 36 -9.29 -2.19 -4.37
N ASP A 37 -10.43 -1.50 -4.32
CA ASP A 37 -11.50 -1.59 -5.32
C ASP A 37 -11.15 -0.80 -6.60
N ARG A 38 -11.82 -1.09 -7.73
CA ARG A 38 -11.66 -0.37 -9.00
C ARG A 38 -11.76 1.16 -8.87
N GLY A 39 -12.64 1.68 -8.02
CA GLY A 39 -12.76 3.11 -7.75
C GLY A 39 -11.56 3.68 -6.99
N MET A 40 -10.94 2.88 -6.12
CA MET A 40 -9.74 3.28 -5.37
C MET A 40 -8.47 3.21 -6.21
N ILE A 41 -8.38 2.27 -7.15
CA ILE A 41 -7.20 2.05 -7.99
C ILE A 41 -6.79 3.33 -8.74
N GLU A 42 -7.75 4.04 -9.35
CA GLU A 42 -7.45 5.29 -10.06
C GLU A 42 -6.95 6.38 -9.10
N GLY A 43 -7.51 6.46 -7.89
CA GLY A 43 -7.02 7.35 -6.83
C GLY A 43 -5.61 7.00 -6.37
N LEU A 44 -5.32 5.72 -6.14
CA LEU A 44 -3.98 5.24 -5.77
C LEU A 44 -2.95 5.52 -6.87
N LYS A 45 -3.33 5.38 -8.14
CA LYS A 45 -2.49 5.76 -9.28
C LYS A 45 -2.18 7.25 -9.31
N ALA A 46 -3.18 8.10 -9.11
CA ALA A 46 -3.00 9.55 -9.03
C ALA A 46 -2.06 9.96 -7.88
N MET A 47 -1.99 9.15 -6.81
CA MET A 47 -1.11 9.36 -5.66
C MET A 47 0.34 8.93 -5.90
N GLY A 48 0.61 8.25 -7.03
CA GLY A 48 1.93 7.75 -7.40
C GLY A 48 2.09 6.24 -7.28
N CYS A 49 1.02 5.48 -6.99
CA CYS A 49 1.05 4.03 -7.13
C CYS A 49 1.02 3.62 -8.61
N PHE A 50 1.40 2.38 -8.89
CA PHE A 50 1.26 1.81 -10.22
C PHE A 50 0.56 0.46 -10.12
N THR A 51 0.04 -0.01 -11.25
CA THR A 51 -0.68 -1.29 -11.32
C THR A 51 -0.09 -2.19 -12.37
N GLU A 52 -0.04 -3.48 -12.08
CA GLU A 52 0.38 -4.51 -13.02
C GLU A 52 -0.60 -5.67 -13.03
N ILE A 53 -0.70 -6.36 -14.17
CA ILE A 53 -1.48 -7.58 -14.28
C ILE A 53 -0.55 -8.76 -14.05
N ILE A 54 -0.76 -9.50 -12.96
CA ILE A 54 0.03 -10.68 -12.59
C ILE A 54 -0.92 -11.85 -12.39
N ALA A 55 -0.71 -12.95 -13.11
CA ALA A 55 -1.59 -14.13 -13.08
C ALA A 55 -3.08 -13.75 -13.28
N PHE A 56 -3.35 -12.95 -14.32
CA PHE A 56 -4.69 -12.45 -14.69
C PHE A 56 -5.38 -11.53 -13.67
N GLN A 57 -4.65 -11.06 -12.64
CA GLN A 57 -5.20 -10.16 -11.63
C GLN A 57 -4.49 -8.81 -11.68
N LEU A 58 -5.28 -7.73 -11.67
CA LEU A 58 -4.77 -6.37 -11.54
C LEU A 58 -4.36 -6.14 -10.08
N ARG A 59 -3.08 -5.84 -9.85
CA ARG A 59 -2.50 -5.65 -8.52
C ARG A 59 -1.85 -4.27 -8.45
N VAL A 60 -2.01 -3.62 -7.30
CA VAL A 60 -1.51 -2.26 -7.07
C VAL A 60 -0.22 -2.35 -6.27
N PHE A 61 0.78 -1.57 -6.67
CA PHE A 61 2.08 -1.53 -6.03
C PHE A 61 2.46 -0.10 -5.66
N LEU A 62 3.09 0.03 -4.49
CA LEU A 62 3.71 1.25 -4.02
C LEU A 62 5.16 1.29 -4.53
N PRO A 63 5.58 2.37 -5.22
CA PRO A 63 6.95 2.49 -5.68
C PRO A 63 7.90 2.61 -4.48
N HIS A 64 9.05 1.95 -4.57
CA HIS A 64 10.10 1.97 -3.56
C HIS A 64 11.47 1.78 -4.23
N GLY A 65 12.51 2.30 -3.61
CA GLY A 65 13.87 2.26 -4.16
C GLY A 65 14.59 3.61 -4.02
N ASP A 66 15.79 3.68 -4.57
CA ASP A 66 16.63 4.87 -4.53
C ASP A 66 15.99 6.02 -5.33
N GLY A 67 15.96 7.22 -4.76
CA GLY A 67 15.31 8.40 -5.37
C GLY A 67 13.78 8.41 -5.31
N VAL A 68 13.12 7.42 -4.68
CA VAL A 68 11.66 7.38 -4.53
C VAL A 68 11.24 7.69 -3.10
N ASP A 69 10.47 8.76 -2.96
CA ASP A 69 9.92 9.26 -1.69
C ASP A 69 8.72 8.42 -1.21
N THR A 70 8.98 7.13 -0.97
CA THR A 70 7.98 6.11 -0.62
C THR A 70 7.15 6.51 0.60
N VAL A 71 7.81 7.10 1.60
CA VAL A 71 7.19 7.55 2.85
C VAL A 71 6.21 8.69 2.57
N SER A 72 6.57 9.64 1.70
CA SER A 72 5.71 10.75 1.33
C SER A 72 4.45 10.27 0.59
N ILE A 73 4.60 9.29 -0.33
CA ILE A 73 3.47 8.69 -1.05
C ILE A 73 2.56 7.93 -0.07
N LEU A 74 3.15 7.11 0.80
CA LEU A 74 2.40 6.38 1.83
C LEU A 74 1.68 7.34 2.78
N THR A 75 2.32 8.44 3.16
CA THR A 75 1.73 9.47 4.03
C THR A 75 0.55 10.16 3.36
N ARG A 76 0.59 10.39 2.03
CA ARG A 76 -0.60 10.86 1.31
C ARG A 76 -1.71 9.81 1.34
N ILE A 77 -1.37 8.55 1.07
CA ILE A 77 -2.35 7.45 1.06
C ILE A 77 -3.03 7.36 2.43
N VAL A 78 -2.27 7.36 3.53
CA VAL A 78 -2.82 7.30 4.89
C VAL A 78 -3.46 8.63 5.33
N GLY A 79 -2.92 9.77 4.93
CA GLY A 79 -3.33 11.11 5.37
C GLY A 79 -4.53 11.71 4.62
N GLN A 80 -4.81 11.28 3.39
CA GLN A 80 -6.04 11.63 2.66
C GLN A 80 -7.17 10.61 2.84
N LEU A 81 -6.92 9.50 3.55
CA LEU A 81 -8.00 8.63 4.03
C LEU A 81 -8.65 9.32 5.23
N PRO A 82 -9.91 9.78 5.15
CA PRO A 82 -10.58 10.33 6.32
C PRO A 82 -10.60 9.25 7.40
N HIS A 83 -10.06 9.59 8.56
CA HIS A 83 -10.07 8.79 9.77
C HIS A 83 -11.48 8.26 10.03
N ALA A 84 -11.69 6.96 9.83
CA ALA A 84 -12.77 6.25 10.49
C ALA A 84 -12.13 5.09 11.25
N ALA A 85 -11.59 5.41 12.41
CA ALA A 85 -11.81 4.65 13.63
C ALA A 85 -10.96 5.24 14.76
N SER A 86 -11.58 6.09 15.58
CA SER A 86 -11.59 5.95 17.04
C SER A 86 -12.48 7.04 17.67
N VAL A 87 -13.79 6.91 17.49
CA VAL A 87 -14.77 7.33 18.51
C VAL A 87 -15.78 6.20 18.68
N ALA A 88 -15.28 5.05 19.13
CA ALA A 88 -16.10 3.97 19.70
C ALA A 88 -15.19 3.04 20.52
N ALA A 89 -14.85 3.48 21.73
CA ALA A 89 -14.76 2.65 22.94
C ALA A 89 -14.40 3.58 24.12
N GLU A 90 -15.44 3.87 24.91
CA GLU A 90 -15.50 4.41 26.29
C GLU A 90 -14.72 5.68 26.69
#